data_AF-A0A558G2V2-F1
#
_entry.id   AF-A0A558G2V2-F1
#
_cell.length_a   1.000
_cell.length_b   1.000
_cell.length_c   1.000
_cell.angle_alpha   90.00
_cell.angle_beta   90.00
_cell.angle_gamma   90.00
#
_symmetry.space_group_name_H-M   'P 1'
#
loop_
_entity.id
_entity.type
_entity.pdbx_description
1 polymer ?
#
loop_
_entity_poly.entity_id
_entity_poly.type
_entity_poly.pdbx_seq_one_letter_code
_entity_poly.pdbx_strand_id
1 'polypeptide(L)' 'MPVVEVNLPDELLVEFEQLVDEEFISEEQAVEELLSMGMDAYGAPVDDEDGVQSDFVQSAQNNLFDTAGDPGGLDDDVL' A
#
# COMPACT_ATOMS: atom_id res chain seq x y z
N MET A 1 -19.93 5.68 -5.05
CA MET A 1 -18.89 6.70 -4.91
C MET A 1 -19.27 7.60 -3.74
N PRO A 2 -18.40 7.78 -2.74
CA PRO A 2 -18.60 8.85 -1.76
C PRO A 2 -18.58 10.20 -2.47
N VAL A 3 -19.36 11.16 -1.98
CA VAL A 3 -19.38 12.53 -2.49
C VAL A 3 -18.60 13.39 -1.52
N VAL A 4 -17.65 14.17 -2.02
CA VAL A 4 -16.81 15.06 -1.23
C VAL A 4 -16.96 16.48 -1.76
N GLU A 5 -17.21 17.43 -0.87
CA GLU A 5 -17.25 18.85 -1.21
C GLU A 5 -15.96 19.52 -0.74
N VAL A 6 -15.32 20.27 -1.65
CA VAL A 6 -14.09 21.01 -1.39
C VAL A 6 -14.28 22.47 -1.74
N ASN A 7 -13.62 23.36 -0.99
CA ASN A 7 -13.59 24.78 -1.31
C ASN A 7 -12.23 25.12 -1.92
N LEU A 8 -12.25 25.64 -3.15
CA LEU A 8 -11.07 26.04 -3.89
C LEU A 8 -11.06 27.58 -4.06
N PRO A 9 -9.89 28.23 -4.00
CA PRO A 9 -9.73 29.59 -4.49
C PRO A 9 -10.14 29.71 -5.96
N ASP A 10 -10.72 30.86 -6.35
CA ASP A 10 -11.22 31.09 -7.72
C ASP A 10 -10.15 30.84 -8.80
N GLU A 11 -8.91 31.26 -8.54
CA GLU A 11 -7.78 31.07 -9.47
C GLU A 11 -7.50 29.57 -9.72
N LEU A 12 -7.49 28.76 -8.66
CA LEU A 12 -7.26 27.32 -8.77
C LEU A 12 -8.41 26.59 -9.45
N LEU A 13 -9.65 27.04 -9.25
CA LEU A 13 -10.81 26.49 -9.96
C LEU A 13 -10.68 26.73 -11.45
N VAL A 14 -10.30 27.95 -11.85
CA VAL A 14 -10.12 28.31 -13.27
C VAL A 14 -8.96 27.55 -13.91
N GLU A 15 -7.84 27.35 -13.21
CA GLU A 15 -6.75 26.49 -13.68
C GLU A 15 -7.19 25.04 -13.83
N PHE A 16 -7.95 24.52 -12.85
CA PHE A 16 -8.46 23.16 -12.88
C PHE A 16 -9.41 22.94 -14.06
N GLU A 17 -10.37 23.84 -14.29
CA GLU A 17 -11.31 23.74 -15.42
C GLU A 17 -10.59 23.70 -16.77
N GLN A 18 -9.56 24.55 -16.96
CA GLN A 18 -8.74 24.53 -18.18
C GLN A 18 -8.00 23.20 -18.35
N LEU A 19 -7.39 22.70 -17.27
CA LEU A 19 -6.67 21.43 -17.29
C LEU A 19 -7.61 20.26 -17.63
N VAL A 20 -8.81 20.23 -17.05
CA VAL A 20 -9.83 19.21 -17.33
C VAL A 20 -10.20 19.21 -18.81
N ASP A 21 -10.45 20.38 -19.39
CA ASP A 21 -10.84 20.53 -20.80
C ASP A 21 -9.71 20.12 -21.77
N GLU A 22 -8.44 20.32 -21.40
CA GLU A 22 -7.30 20.04 -22.27
C GLU A 22 -6.83 18.58 -22.20
N GLU A 23 -6.84 17.96 -21.01
CA GLU A 23 -6.13 16.71 -20.76
C GLU A 23 -7.05 15.54 -20.35
N PHE A 24 -8.31 15.81 -19.97
CA PHE A 24 -9.21 14.78 -19.42
C PHE A 24 -10.52 14.64 -20.20
N ILE A 25 -11.17 13.49 -20.04
CA ILE A 25 -12.46 13.19 -20.67
C ILE A 25 -13.62 13.77 -19.83
N SER A 26 -13.46 13.79 -18.51
CA SER A 26 -14.44 14.36 -17.58
C SER A 26 -13.77 14.88 -16.31
N GLU A 27 -14.46 15.79 -15.63
CA GLU A 27 -14.06 16.32 -14.33
C GLU A 27 -13.91 15.21 -13.28
N GLU A 28 -14.85 14.25 -13.24
CA GLU A 28 -14.81 13.13 -12.29
C GLU A 28 -13.53 12.30 -12.45
N GLN A 29 -13.12 12.03 -13.70
CA GLN A 29 -11.87 11.31 -13.98
C GLN A 29 -10.65 12.14 -13.56
N ALA A 30 -10.64 13.44 -13.88
CA ALA A 30 -9.55 14.32 -13.50
C ALA A 30 -9.36 14.38 -11.98
N VAL A 31 -10.45 14.52 -11.21
CA VAL A 31 -10.41 14.53 -9.75
C VAL A 31 -9.83 13.23 -9.21
N GLU A 32 -10.26 12.07 -9.73
CA GLU A 32 -9.76 10.77 -9.27
C GLU A 32 -8.27 10.60 -9.55
N GLU A 33 -7.82 10.89 -10.77
CA GLU A 33 -6.43 10.72 -11.16
C GLU A 33 -5.51 11.70 -10.43
N LEU A 34 -5.87 12.98 -10.36
CA LEU A 34 -5.07 14.00 -9.68
C LEU A 34 -4.96 13.74 -8.17
N LEU A 35 -6.05 13.35 -7.52
CA LEU A 35 -6.02 13.01 -6.10
C LEU A 35 -5.20 11.74 -5.84
N SER A 36 -5.31 10.72 -6.71
CA SER A 36 -4.51 9.49 -6.58
C SER A 36 -3.02 9.79 -6.73
N MET A 37 -2.62 10.54 -7.75
CA MET A 37 -1.22 10.96 -7.94
C MET A 37 -0.73 11.81 -6.75
N GLY A 38 -1.57 12.70 -6.22
CA GLY A 38 -1.25 13.49 -5.04
C GLY A 38 -1.06 12.63 -3.78
N MET A 39 -1.90 11.61 -3.59
CA MET A 39 -1.75 10.63 -2.51
C MET A 39 -0.52 9.75 -2.70
N ASP A 40 -0.16 9.38 -3.91
CA ASP A 40 1.08 8.62 -4.16
C ASP A 40 2.33 9.47 -3.91
N ALA A 41 2.29 10.75 -4.28
CA ALA A 41 3.43 11.66 -4.15
C ALA A 41 3.63 12.18 -2.72
N TYR A 42 2.53 12.42 -1.99
CA TYR A 42 2.54 13.11 -0.69
C TYR A 42 1.82 12.35 0.42
N GLY A 43 1.15 11.24 0.11
CA GLY A 43 0.57 10.38 1.13
C GLY A 43 1.66 9.89 2.05
N ALA A 44 1.40 9.97 3.35
CA ALA A 44 2.16 9.19 4.31
C ALA A 44 2.10 7.73 3.85
N PRO A 45 3.18 6.94 3.99
CA PRO A 45 3.07 5.50 3.83
C PRO A 45 1.90 5.08 4.71
N VAL A 46 0.82 4.61 4.09
CA VAL A 46 -0.19 3.87 4.81
C VAL A 46 0.60 2.67 5.25
N ASP A 47 0.97 2.71 6.50
CA ASP A 47 1.83 1.72 7.10
C ASP A 47 1.01 0.43 7.13
N ASP A 48 1.14 -0.36 6.06
CA ASP A 48 0.78 -1.78 6.03
C ASP A 48 1.77 -2.55 6.97
N GLU A 49 1.99 -2.08 8.20
CA GLU A 49 2.80 -2.82 9.20
C GLU A 49 2.19 -4.18 9.54
N ASP A 50 0.90 -4.38 9.25
CA ASP A 50 0.23 -5.67 9.46
C ASP A 50 0.68 -6.76 8.46
N GLY A 51 1.15 -6.40 7.25
CA GLY A 51 1.57 -7.38 6.25
C GLY A 51 2.99 -7.89 6.45
N VAL A 52 3.93 -6.99 6.75
CA VAL A 52 5.37 -7.30 6.77
C VAL A 52 5.79 -7.94 8.10
N GLN A 53 5.18 -7.53 9.23
CA GLN A 53 5.39 -8.21 10.51
C GLN A 53 4.83 -9.63 10.50
N SER A 54 3.66 -9.84 9.88
CA SER A 54 3.04 -11.17 9.71
C SER A 54 4.00 -12.15 9.04
N ASP A 55 4.57 -11.81 7.88
CA ASP A 55 5.46 -12.71 7.13
C ASP A 55 6.79 -12.98 7.86
N PHE A 56 7.37 -11.98 8.51
CA PHE A 56 8.59 -12.16 9.31
C PHE A 56 8.33 -13.03 10.54
N VAL A 57 7.24 -12.77 11.26
CA VAL A 57 6.84 -13.52 12.47
C VAL A 57 6.41 -14.95 12.11
N GLN A 58 5.75 -15.16 10.98
CA GLN A 58 5.39 -16.50 10.49
C GLN A 58 6.61 -17.30 10.01
N SER A 59 7.55 -16.66 9.31
CA SER A 59 8.82 -17.27 8.92
C SER A 59 9.67 -17.66 10.14
N ALA A 60 9.77 -16.77 11.13
CA ALA A 60 10.47 -17.04 12.39
C ALA A 60 9.82 -18.19 13.18
N GLN A 61 8.48 -18.26 13.23
CA GLN A 61 7.77 -19.36 13.89
C GLN A 61 7.96 -20.71 13.20
N ASN A 62 7.94 -20.75 11.86
CA ASN A 62 8.15 -21.98 11.10
C ASN A 62 9.55 -22.57 11.35
N ASN A 63 10.59 -21.74 11.41
CA ASN A 63 11.95 -22.19 11.73
C ASN A 63 12.11 -22.60 13.21
N LEU A 64 11.33 -22.03 14.13
CA LEU A 64 11.42 -22.37 15.55
C LEU A 64 10.75 -23.71 15.87
N PHE A 65 9.68 -24.07 15.16
CA PHE A 65 9.00 -25.37 15.33
C PHE A 65 9.77 -26.54 14.70
N ASP A 66 10.53 -26.31 13.62
CA ASP A 66 11.39 -27.34 12.99
C ASP A 66 12.60 -27.71 13.87
N THR A 67 13.02 -26.81 14.77
CA THR A 67 14.14 -27.04 15.70
C THR A 67 13.73 -27.62 17.05
N ALA A 68 12.43 -27.66 17.36
CA ALA A 68 11.90 -28.23 18.60
C ALA A 68 11.39 -29.68 18.45
N GLY A 69 11.37 -30.21 17.22
CA GLY A 69 10.78 -31.51 16.88
C GLY A 69 11.64 -32.74 17.20
N ASP A 70 12.97 -32.69 17.11
CA ASP A 70 13.79 -33.88 17.40
C ASP A 70 15.30 -33.57 17.60
N PRO A 71 15.80 -33.51 18.86
CA PRO A 71 17.24 -33.51 19.14
C PRO A 71 17.77 -34.91 19.50
N GLY A 72 17.14 -36.00 19.03
CA GLY A 72 17.37 -37.36 19.55
C GLY A 72 17.82 -38.45 18.57
N GLY A 73 17.99 -38.20 17.28
CA GLY A 73 18.33 -39.24 16.29
C GLY A 73 19.80 -39.26 15.86
N LEU A 74 20.74 -39.51 16.78
CA LEU A 74 22.09 -39.96 16.43
C LEU A 74 22.11 -41.49 16.40
N ASP A 75 21.56 -42.10 15.34
CA ASP A 75 21.89 -43.47 14.94
C ASP A 75 23.08 -43.32 13.98
N ASP A 76 24.34 -43.41 14.42
CA ASP A 76 25.05 -44.66 14.73
C ASP A 76 24.69 -45.74 13.70
N ASP A 77 25.29 -45.65 12.50
CA ASP A 77 25.87 -46.78 11.76
C ASP A 77 26.27 -46.33 10.35
N VAL A 78 27.46 -45.73 10.24
CA VAL A 78 28.21 -45.71 8.98
C VAL A 78 29.28 -46.80 9.09
N LEU A 79 28.93 -48.04 8.74
CA LEU A 79 29.85 -49.13 8.45
C LEU A 79 29.43 -49.89 7.19
#